data_AF-S2VX25-F1
#
_entry.id   AF-S2VX25-F1
#
_cell.length_a   1.000
_cell.length_b   1.000
_cell.length_c   1.000
_cell.angle_alpha   90.00
_cell.angle_beta   90.00
_cell.angle_gamma   90.00
#
_symmetry.space_group_name_H-M   'P 1'
#
loop_
_entity.id
_entity.type
_entity.pdbx_description
1 polymer ?
#
loop_
_entity_poly.entity_id
_entity_poly.type
_entity_poly.pdbx_seq_one_letter_code
_entity_poly.pdbx_strand_id
1 'polypeptide(L)'
;MSKWSNFVRGEPARQEVLEVALDWIAQRDGVSIDNYMAKHRDDEDCKELQTYFTTVIDWAASVFKMTDSSMRGIAWNKLYEQYGDKGYDAAKMTAEARELLSDSQVQSKKGIYEYLLGGKKETRLLNVRVFTEAVKKRVYKRQTDAAEKNGVSNCSYCAIGHDEKKEKIWPLKDMDADHVTAWSKGGKTEESNCELLCKSHNRAKGNA
;
A
#
# COMPACT_ATOMS: atom_id res chain seq x y z
N MET A 1 -3.03 -0.46 -29.80
CA MET A 1 -3.60 -0.90 -28.50
C MET A 1 -4.29 0.29 -27.86
N SER A 2 -5.50 0.11 -27.34
CA SER A 2 -6.24 1.21 -26.70
C SER A 2 -5.60 1.61 -25.37
N LYS A 3 -5.61 2.91 -25.02
CA LYS A 3 -5.00 3.45 -23.79
C LYS A 3 -5.45 2.71 -22.52
N TRP A 4 -6.73 2.35 -22.46
CA TRP A 4 -7.31 1.66 -21.29
C TRP A 4 -6.65 0.30 -20.99
N SER A 5 -6.01 -0.36 -21.96
CA SER A 5 -5.41 -1.69 -21.77
C SER A 5 -4.22 -1.70 -20.81
N ASN A 6 -3.70 -0.52 -20.48
CA ASN A 6 -2.66 -0.36 -19.45
C ASN A 6 -3.22 -0.28 -18.03
N PHE A 7 -4.51 -0.05 -17.86
CA PHE A 7 -5.15 0.23 -16.56
C PHE A 7 -6.21 -0.81 -16.21
N VAL A 8 -6.88 -1.37 -17.22
CA VAL A 8 -7.91 -2.38 -17.05
C VAL A 8 -7.36 -3.74 -17.48
N ARG A 9 -7.60 -4.75 -16.64
CA ARG A 9 -7.39 -6.15 -17.00
C ARG A 9 -8.69 -6.67 -17.58
N GLY A 10 -8.63 -7.23 -18.78
CA GLY A 10 -9.78 -7.88 -19.40
C GLY A 10 -9.59 -8.11 -20.88
N GLU A 11 -10.29 -9.10 -21.41
CA GLU A 11 -10.40 -9.39 -22.82
C GLU A 11 -11.68 -8.76 -23.41
N PRO A 12 -11.56 -7.81 -24.36
CA PRO A 12 -12.71 -7.15 -24.98
C PRO A 12 -13.73 -8.11 -25.59
N ALA A 13 -13.25 -9.18 -26.24
CA ALA A 13 -14.10 -10.17 -26.89
C ALA A 13 -14.99 -10.95 -25.89
N ARG A 14 -14.57 -11.03 -24.62
CA ARG A 14 -15.34 -11.63 -23.52
C ARG A 14 -16.12 -10.59 -22.69
N GLN A 15 -16.18 -9.34 -23.14
CA GLN A 15 -16.84 -8.22 -22.47
C GLN A 15 -16.28 -7.86 -21.08
N GLU A 16 -15.14 -8.41 -20.66
CA GLU A 16 -14.54 -8.15 -19.34
C GLU A 16 -14.20 -6.66 -19.13
N VAL A 17 -13.88 -5.95 -20.21
CA VAL A 17 -13.61 -4.49 -20.14
C VAL A 17 -14.91 -3.69 -19.98
N LEU A 18 -16.00 -4.13 -20.61
CA LEU A 18 -17.32 -3.52 -20.46
C LEU A 18 -17.85 -3.74 -19.05
N GLU A 19 -17.68 -4.95 -18.50
CA GLU A 19 -18.02 -5.28 -17.12
C GLU A 19 -17.29 -4.36 -16.14
N VAL A 20 -15.98 -4.12 -16.31
CA VAL A 20 -15.24 -3.17 -15.47
C VAL A 20 -15.78 -1.74 -15.60
N ALA A 21 -16.11 -1.28 -16.81
CA ALA A 21 -16.67 0.04 -17.00
C ALA A 21 -18.04 0.19 -16.31
N LEU A 22 -18.90 -0.83 -16.42
CA LEU A 22 -20.20 -0.90 -15.76
C LEU A 22 -20.08 -0.96 -14.24
N ASP A 23 -19.17 -1.79 -13.72
CA ASP A 23 -18.86 -1.86 -12.29
C ASP A 23 -18.44 -0.48 -11.74
N TRP A 24 -17.58 0.22 -12.49
CA TRP A 24 -17.09 1.53 -12.06
C TRP A 24 -18.19 2.58 -11.96
N ILE A 25 -19.06 2.68 -12.98
CA ILE A 25 -20.14 3.68 -12.98
C ILE A 25 -21.27 3.30 -12.02
N ALA A 26 -21.58 2.01 -11.88
CA ALA A 26 -22.55 1.52 -10.91
C ALA A 26 -22.09 1.82 -9.47
N GLN A 27 -20.80 1.63 -9.17
CA GLN A 27 -20.22 2.02 -7.87
C GLN A 27 -20.30 3.53 -7.60
N ARG A 28 -20.06 4.36 -8.62
CA ARG A 28 -20.22 5.83 -8.52
C ARG A 28 -21.66 6.20 -8.14
N ASP A 29 -22.63 5.50 -8.73
CA ASP A 29 -24.07 5.73 -8.50
C ASP A 29 -24.61 5.01 -7.26
N GLY A 30 -23.80 4.19 -6.58
CA GLY A 30 -24.22 3.41 -5.41
C GLY A 30 -25.21 2.29 -5.71
N VAL A 31 -25.19 1.74 -6.93
CA VAL A 31 -26.10 0.68 -7.40
C VAL A 31 -25.34 -0.56 -7.89
N SER A 32 -26.06 -1.66 -8.17
CA SER A 32 -25.49 -2.82 -8.86
C SER A 32 -25.42 -2.58 -10.37
N ILE A 33 -24.58 -3.37 -11.06
CA ILE A 33 -24.51 -3.36 -12.53
C ILE A 33 -25.89 -3.61 -13.16
N ASP A 34 -26.64 -4.59 -12.66
CA ASP A 34 -28.00 -4.91 -13.15
C ASP A 34 -28.95 -3.72 -13.02
N ASN A 35 -28.92 -3.02 -11.89
CA ASN A 35 -29.77 -1.85 -11.66
C ASN A 35 -29.38 -0.68 -12.57
N TYR A 36 -28.07 -0.46 -12.77
CA TYR A 36 -27.59 0.54 -13.73
C TYR A 36 -28.08 0.20 -15.15
N MET A 37 -27.83 -1.02 -15.62
CA MET A 37 -28.27 -1.44 -16.97
C MET A 37 -29.79 -1.40 -17.14
N ALA A 38 -30.56 -1.79 -16.12
CA ALA A 38 -32.02 -1.75 -16.17
C ALA A 38 -32.56 -0.31 -16.26
N LYS A 39 -31.91 0.65 -15.58
CA LYS A 39 -32.26 2.07 -15.64
C LYS A 39 -31.96 2.69 -17.01
N HIS A 40 -30.87 2.24 -17.65
CA HIS A 40 -30.36 2.80 -18.91
C HIS A 40 -30.72 1.94 -20.15
N ARG A 41 -31.65 0.99 -20.01
CA ARG A 41 -32.00 0.01 -21.06
C ARG A 41 -32.64 0.60 -22.32
N ASP A 42 -33.28 1.76 -22.18
CA ASP A 42 -33.98 2.46 -23.25
C ASP A 42 -33.16 3.65 -23.78
N ASP A 43 -31.93 3.84 -23.28
CA ASP A 43 -31.02 4.87 -23.77
C ASP A 43 -30.54 4.52 -25.19
N GLU A 44 -30.49 5.52 -26.07
CA GLU A 44 -30.05 5.33 -27.46
C GLU A 44 -28.53 5.12 -27.59
N ASP A 45 -27.77 5.46 -26.56
CA ASP A 45 -26.31 5.32 -26.51
C ASP A 45 -25.78 5.08 -25.09
N CYS A 46 -24.48 4.82 -24.98
CA CYS A 46 -23.79 4.65 -23.69
C CYS A 46 -22.82 5.79 -23.37
N LYS A 47 -23.10 7.03 -23.85
CA LYS A 47 -22.17 8.17 -23.71
C LYS A 47 -21.76 8.42 -22.28
N GLU A 48 -22.67 8.27 -21.31
CA GLU A 48 -22.35 8.48 -19.90
C GLU A 48 -21.29 7.48 -19.41
N LEU A 49 -21.53 6.19 -19.63
CA LEU A 49 -20.59 5.10 -19.33
C LEU A 49 -19.24 5.34 -20.00
N GLN A 50 -19.25 5.65 -21.29
CA GLN A 50 -18.03 5.90 -22.05
C GLN A 50 -17.26 7.12 -21.54
N THR A 51 -17.96 8.21 -21.25
CA THR A 51 -17.36 9.46 -20.75
C THR A 51 -16.70 9.21 -19.41
N TYR A 52 -17.44 8.65 -18.45
CA TYR A 52 -16.91 8.39 -17.11
C TYR A 52 -15.71 7.45 -17.15
N PHE A 53 -15.81 6.33 -17.87
CA PHE A 53 -14.70 5.40 -18.03
C PHE A 53 -13.46 6.09 -18.63
N THR A 54 -13.65 6.89 -19.68
CA THR A 54 -12.55 7.61 -20.34
C THR A 54 -11.94 8.66 -19.41
N THR A 55 -12.74 9.40 -18.65
CA THR A 55 -12.28 10.39 -17.67
C THR A 55 -11.39 9.76 -16.60
N VAL A 56 -11.80 8.63 -16.02
CA VAL A 56 -11.00 7.90 -15.01
C VAL A 56 -9.65 7.47 -15.58
N ILE A 57 -9.66 6.89 -16.80
CA ILE A 57 -8.43 6.44 -17.47
C ILE A 57 -7.53 7.61 -17.86
N ASP A 58 -8.11 8.70 -18.34
CA ASP A 58 -7.39 9.88 -18.75
C ASP A 58 -6.72 10.58 -17.58
N TRP A 59 -7.41 10.67 -16.44
CA TRP A 59 -6.85 11.14 -15.19
C TRP A 59 -5.70 10.25 -14.70
N ALA A 60 -5.88 8.93 -14.63
CA ALA A 60 -4.82 8.02 -14.19
C ALA A 60 -3.55 8.16 -15.06
N ALA A 61 -3.74 8.28 -16.38
CA ALA A 61 -2.66 8.51 -17.34
C ALA A 61 -2.12 9.95 -17.38
N SER A 62 -2.83 10.93 -16.81
CA SER A 62 -2.30 12.27 -16.61
C SER A 62 -1.39 12.33 -15.39
N VAL A 63 -1.72 11.59 -14.33
CA VAL A 63 -0.92 11.50 -13.10
C VAL A 63 0.33 10.62 -13.29
N PHE A 64 0.19 9.44 -13.89
CA PHE A 64 1.29 8.50 -14.09
C PHE A 64 1.62 8.38 -15.58
N LYS A 65 2.66 9.09 -16.03
CA LYS A 65 3.15 9.08 -17.42
C LYS A 65 4.05 7.87 -17.70
N MET A 66 3.51 6.69 -17.42
CA MET A 66 4.17 5.40 -17.61
C MET A 66 3.16 4.29 -17.86
N THR A 67 3.67 3.13 -18.24
CA THR A 67 2.91 1.89 -18.36
C THR A 67 3.64 0.81 -17.58
N ASP A 68 2.90 0.08 -16.75
CA ASP A 68 3.40 -1.09 -16.03
C ASP A 68 2.26 -2.11 -15.87
N SER A 69 2.58 -3.40 -15.81
CA SER A 69 1.55 -4.44 -15.68
C SER A 69 0.80 -4.35 -14.34
N SER A 70 1.45 -3.82 -13.29
CA SER A 70 0.82 -3.58 -11.99
C SER A 70 -0.26 -2.49 -12.00
N MET A 71 -0.28 -1.62 -13.03
CA MET A 71 -1.35 -0.63 -13.21
C MET A 71 -2.69 -1.28 -13.58
N ARG A 72 -2.68 -2.55 -14.02
CA ARG A 72 -3.89 -3.25 -14.46
C ARG A 72 -4.69 -3.83 -13.30
N GLY A 73 -5.99 -3.57 -13.30
CA GLY A 73 -6.92 -4.10 -12.31
C GLY A 73 -6.72 -3.46 -10.94
N ILE A 74 -6.41 -2.16 -10.94
CA ILE A 74 -6.61 -1.27 -9.80
C ILE A 74 -8.02 -0.68 -9.93
N ALA A 75 -8.69 -0.44 -8.81
CA ALA A 75 -9.97 0.27 -8.78
C ALA A 75 -9.74 1.77 -9.03
N TRP A 76 -9.36 2.12 -10.26
CA TRP A 76 -9.02 3.49 -10.65
C TRP A 76 -10.19 4.46 -10.48
N ASN A 77 -11.43 3.97 -10.60
CA ASN A 77 -12.63 4.75 -10.28
C ASN A 77 -12.60 5.26 -8.84
N LYS A 78 -12.36 4.39 -7.85
CA LYS A 78 -12.32 4.79 -6.44
C LYS A 78 -11.20 5.80 -6.17
N LEU A 79 -10.05 5.60 -6.81
CA LEU A 79 -8.94 6.54 -6.71
C LEU A 79 -9.28 7.89 -7.36
N TYR A 80 -9.97 7.87 -8.50
CA TYR A 80 -10.45 9.09 -9.15
C TYR A 80 -11.46 9.85 -8.27
N GLU A 81 -12.44 9.16 -7.69
CA GLU A 81 -13.41 9.80 -6.78
C GLU A 81 -12.75 10.40 -5.53
N GLN A 82 -11.66 9.80 -5.04
CA GLN A 82 -10.99 10.25 -3.81
C GLN A 82 -9.88 11.30 -4.04
N TYR A 83 -9.27 11.30 -5.23
CA TYR A 83 -8.04 12.06 -5.52
C TYR A 83 -8.11 12.87 -6.83
N GLY A 84 -9.19 12.74 -7.60
CA GLY A 84 -9.35 13.32 -8.94
C GLY A 84 -9.33 14.84 -8.98
N ASP A 85 -9.69 15.47 -7.87
CA ASP A 85 -9.71 16.93 -7.68
C ASP A 85 -8.33 17.51 -7.27
N LYS A 86 -7.34 16.64 -7.01
CA LYS A 86 -6.01 17.05 -6.57
C LYS A 86 -5.05 17.22 -7.74
N GLY A 87 -4.20 18.24 -7.66
CA GLY A 87 -3.10 18.46 -8.60
C GLY A 87 -1.90 17.57 -8.27
N TYR A 88 -1.34 16.91 -9.29
CA TYR A 88 -0.14 16.09 -9.17
C TYR A 88 0.92 16.50 -10.20
N ASP A 89 2.18 16.56 -9.77
CA ASP A 89 3.32 16.65 -10.68
C ASP A 89 3.55 15.27 -11.32
N ALA A 90 3.19 15.14 -12.59
CA ALA A 90 3.25 13.88 -13.30
C ALA A 90 4.68 13.32 -13.42
N ALA A 91 5.70 14.18 -13.54
CA ALA A 91 7.09 13.75 -13.64
C ALA A 91 7.54 13.15 -12.30
N LYS A 92 7.22 13.83 -11.20
CA LYS A 92 7.51 13.35 -9.85
C LYS A 92 6.78 12.05 -9.53
N MET A 93 5.47 11.98 -9.77
CA MET A 93 4.67 10.78 -9.51
C MET A 93 5.18 9.57 -10.27
N THR A 94 5.57 9.78 -11.54
CA THR A 94 6.14 8.72 -12.39
C THR A 94 7.50 8.24 -11.90
N ALA A 95 8.38 9.17 -11.48
CA ALA A 95 9.69 8.83 -10.95
C ALA A 95 9.57 8.01 -9.65
N GLU A 96 8.74 8.47 -8.71
CA GLU A 96 8.53 7.81 -7.43
C GLU A 96 7.84 6.44 -7.58
N ALA A 97 6.90 6.31 -8.52
CA ALA A 97 6.29 5.02 -8.82
C ALA A 97 7.33 4.01 -9.32
N ARG A 98 8.23 4.42 -10.23
CA ARG A 98 9.31 3.56 -10.73
C ARG A 98 10.27 3.14 -9.63
N GLU A 99 10.65 4.06 -8.75
CA GLU A 99 11.51 3.78 -7.60
C GLU A 99 10.89 2.69 -6.70
N LEU A 100 9.61 2.84 -6.32
CA LEU A 100 8.89 1.87 -5.49
C LEU A 100 8.66 0.53 -6.20
N LEU A 101 8.48 0.55 -7.53
CA LEU A 101 8.38 -0.68 -8.33
C LEU A 101 9.71 -1.44 -8.32
N SER A 102 10.84 -0.74 -8.35
CA SER A 102 12.18 -1.33 -8.26
C SER A 102 12.60 -1.75 -6.84
N ASP A 103 11.94 -1.25 -5.79
CA ASP A 103 12.22 -1.66 -4.43
C ASP A 103 11.74 -3.11 -4.16
N SER A 104 12.69 -3.99 -3.90
CA SER A 104 12.45 -5.40 -3.54
C SER A 104 11.73 -5.59 -2.20
N GLN A 105 11.72 -4.57 -1.34
CA GLN A 105 11.02 -4.59 -0.06
C GLN A 105 9.52 -4.35 -0.24
N VAL A 106 9.08 -3.64 -1.28
CA VAL A 106 7.66 -3.39 -1.56
C VAL A 106 7.03 -4.65 -2.17
N GLN A 107 6.10 -5.30 -1.46
CA GLN A 107 5.43 -6.51 -1.95
C GLN A 107 4.14 -6.18 -2.73
N SER A 108 3.45 -5.10 -2.38
CA SER A 108 2.22 -4.67 -3.05
C SER A 108 2.51 -3.64 -4.13
N LYS A 109 2.77 -4.11 -5.35
CA LYS A 109 3.03 -3.23 -6.50
C LYS A 109 1.81 -2.40 -6.89
N LYS A 110 0.60 -2.93 -6.71
CA LYS A 110 -0.66 -2.21 -6.94
C LYS A 110 -0.90 -1.09 -5.92
N GLY A 111 -0.51 -1.28 -4.66
CA GLY A 111 -0.70 -0.29 -3.61
C GLY A 111 0.18 0.94 -3.73
N ILE A 112 1.21 0.91 -4.58
CA ILE A 112 2.10 2.04 -4.87
C ILE A 112 1.30 3.26 -5.33
N TYR A 113 0.35 3.06 -6.24
CA TYR A 113 -0.35 4.18 -6.87
C TYR A 113 -1.23 4.93 -5.86
N GLU A 114 -2.00 4.20 -5.04
CA GLU A 114 -2.79 4.80 -3.97
C GLU A 114 -1.93 5.43 -2.89
N TYR A 115 -0.82 4.78 -2.50
CA TYR A 115 0.14 5.34 -1.54
C TYR A 115 0.68 6.70 -1.99
N LEU A 116 1.05 6.83 -3.27
CA LEU A 116 1.54 8.09 -3.83
C LEU A 116 0.42 9.14 -3.93
N LEU A 117 -0.77 8.75 -4.43
CA LEU A 117 -1.93 9.65 -4.53
C LEU A 117 -2.36 10.19 -3.15
N GLY A 118 -2.26 9.35 -2.11
CA GLY A 118 -2.51 9.69 -0.71
C GLY A 118 -1.40 10.52 -0.04
N GLY A 119 -0.36 10.92 -0.78
CA GLY A 119 0.73 11.75 -0.27
C GLY A 119 1.69 10.99 0.65
N LYS A 120 1.91 9.69 0.38
CA LYS A 120 2.87 8.82 1.09
C LYS A 120 2.55 8.59 2.58
N LYS A 121 1.26 8.63 2.95
CA LYS A 121 0.82 8.47 4.34
C LYS A 121 0.63 7.00 4.73
N GLU A 122 -0.16 6.27 3.95
CA GLU A 122 -0.56 4.90 4.29
C GLU A 122 0.45 3.85 3.80
N THR A 123 1.57 3.72 4.52
CA THR A 123 2.66 2.79 4.17
C THR A 123 2.21 1.33 4.10
N ARG A 124 1.17 0.93 4.84
CA ARG A 124 0.55 -0.41 4.77
C ARG A 124 0.10 -0.82 3.37
N LEU A 125 -0.24 0.14 2.50
CA LEU A 125 -0.61 -0.13 1.10
C LEU A 125 0.53 -0.80 0.32
N LEU A 126 1.77 -0.56 0.71
CA LEU A 126 2.96 -1.11 0.05
C LEU A 126 3.27 -2.54 0.47
N ASN A 127 2.69 -3.01 1.58
CA ASN A 127 2.97 -4.32 2.19
C ASN A 127 4.49 -4.57 2.25
N VAL A 128 5.21 -3.74 3.00
CA VAL A 128 6.67 -3.79 3.05
C VAL A 128 7.13 -5.10 3.68
N ARG A 129 8.19 -5.70 3.13
CA ARG A 129 8.75 -6.99 3.56
C ARG A 129 9.07 -6.99 5.05
N VAL A 130 8.57 -8.02 5.74
CA VAL A 130 8.81 -8.27 7.17
C VAL A 130 9.97 -9.24 7.40
N PHE A 131 10.55 -9.19 8.61
CA PHE A 131 11.62 -10.10 9.02
C PHE A 131 11.15 -11.55 9.13
N THR A 132 12.01 -12.50 8.76
CA THR A 132 11.70 -13.94 8.88
C THR A 132 11.75 -14.38 10.34
N GLU A 133 11.02 -15.44 10.69
CA GLU A 133 11.03 -16.01 12.05
C GLU A 133 12.44 -16.39 12.55
N ALA A 134 13.32 -16.82 11.63
CA ALA A 134 14.71 -17.13 11.98
C ALA A 134 15.48 -15.87 12.41
N VAL A 135 15.30 -14.74 11.69
CA VAL A 135 15.90 -13.45 12.07
C VAL A 135 15.33 -12.99 13.40
N LYS A 136 14.00 -13.04 13.59
CA LYS A 136 13.35 -12.64 14.85
C LYS A 136 13.93 -13.39 16.05
N LYS A 137 14.08 -14.71 15.95
CA LYS A 137 14.65 -15.55 17.03
C LYS A 137 16.10 -15.19 17.36
N ARG A 138 16.94 -14.96 16.34
CA ARG A 138 18.36 -14.58 16.55
C ARG A 138 18.49 -13.20 17.20
N VAL A 139 17.74 -12.22 16.70
CA VAL A 139 17.76 -10.85 17.23
C VAL A 139 17.19 -10.80 18.65
N TYR A 140 16.10 -11.52 18.92
CA TYR A 140 15.54 -11.66 20.25
C TYR A 140 16.57 -12.20 21.24
N LYS A 141 17.27 -13.29 20.88
CA LYS A 141 18.31 -13.88 21.73
C LYS A 141 19.42 -12.85 22.00
N ARG A 142 19.95 -12.22 20.95
CA ARG A 142 20.98 -11.18 21.05
C ARG A 142 20.57 -10.03 21.97
N GLN A 143 19.36 -9.50 21.80
CA GLN A 143 18.82 -8.41 22.63
C GLN A 143 18.60 -8.84 24.07
N THR A 144 18.06 -10.03 24.29
CA THR A 144 17.76 -10.53 25.64
C THR A 144 19.03 -10.84 26.41
N ASP A 145 20.00 -11.54 25.82
CA ASP A 145 21.28 -11.82 26.45
C ASP A 145 22.00 -10.50 26.86
N ALA A 146 21.96 -9.48 26.01
CA ALA A 146 22.56 -8.18 26.29
C ALA A 146 21.80 -7.40 27.37
N ALA A 147 20.47 -7.48 27.35
CA ALA A 147 19.59 -6.82 28.32
C ALA A 147 19.76 -7.41 29.73
N GLU A 148 19.81 -8.74 29.84
CA GLU A 148 20.07 -9.45 31.10
C GLU A 148 21.44 -9.10 31.69
N LYS A 149 22.48 -9.06 30.85
CA LYS A 149 23.83 -8.68 31.28
C LYS A 149 23.90 -7.25 31.83
N ASN A 150 23.11 -6.34 31.27
CA ASN A 150 23.13 -4.93 31.62
C ASN A 150 22.05 -4.53 32.64
N GLY A 151 21.19 -5.47 33.06
CA GLY A 151 20.06 -5.18 33.96
C GLY A 151 19.05 -4.20 33.36
N VAL A 152 18.78 -4.28 32.05
CA VAL A 152 17.84 -3.40 31.34
C VAL A 152 16.79 -4.23 30.58
N SER A 153 15.78 -3.57 30.03
CA SER A 153 14.77 -4.22 29.18
C SER A 153 15.35 -4.66 27.85
N ASN A 154 14.88 -5.79 27.33
CA ASN A 154 15.16 -6.22 25.96
C ASN A 154 14.38 -5.45 24.88
N CYS A 155 13.54 -4.47 25.28
CA CYS A 155 12.94 -3.48 24.41
C CYS A 155 13.66 -2.13 24.56
N SER A 156 14.23 -1.60 23.48
CA SER A 156 15.04 -0.37 23.47
C SER A 156 14.30 0.84 24.05
N TYR A 157 13.00 0.99 23.74
CA TYR A 157 12.15 2.05 24.28
C TYR A 157 11.84 1.89 25.77
N CYS A 158 11.67 0.66 26.26
CA CYS A 158 11.49 0.43 27.70
C CYS A 158 12.77 0.76 28.46
N ALA A 159 13.95 0.37 27.93
CA ALA A 159 15.23 0.58 28.57
C ALA A 159 15.58 2.07 28.81
N ILE A 160 15.12 2.97 27.92
CA ILE A 160 15.29 4.42 28.06
C ILE A 160 14.15 5.11 28.84
N GLY A 161 13.09 4.37 29.18
CA GLY A 161 11.94 4.89 29.90
C GLY A 161 12.21 5.16 31.38
N HIS A 162 11.24 5.81 32.03
CA HIS A 162 11.23 6.10 33.47
C HIS A 162 10.22 5.24 34.24
N ASP A 163 9.64 4.20 33.61
CA ASP A 163 8.58 3.39 34.19
C ASP A 163 9.10 2.03 34.72
N GLU A 164 8.21 1.29 35.37
CA GLU A 164 8.48 -0.05 35.95
C GLU A 164 8.96 -1.09 34.91
N LYS A 165 8.93 -0.76 33.62
CA LYS A 165 9.32 -1.66 32.53
C LYS A 165 10.79 -1.52 32.14
N LYS A 166 11.54 -0.61 32.77
CA LYS A 166 12.93 -0.29 32.41
C LYS A 166 13.87 -1.50 32.43
N GLU A 167 13.63 -2.45 33.33
CA GLU A 167 14.42 -3.68 33.49
C GLU A 167 13.65 -4.93 33.02
N LYS A 168 12.44 -4.75 32.48
CA LYS A 168 11.56 -5.87 32.13
C LYS A 168 12.09 -6.62 30.90
N ILE A 169 12.32 -7.92 31.07
CA ILE A 169 12.56 -8.84 29.96
C ILE A 169 11.21 -9.35 29.43
N TRP A 170 10.88 -8.96 28.20
CA TRP A 170 9.66 -9.41 27.53
C TRP A 170 9.91 -10.77 26.88
N PRO A 171 9.02 -11.76 27.02
CA PRO A 171 9.12 -13.00 26.27
C PRO A 171 8.84 -12.73 24.79
N LEU A 172 9.44 -13.54 23.89
CA LEU A 172 9.30 -13.37 22.44
C LEU A 172 7.85 -13.20 21.96
N LYS A 173 6.90 -13.93 22.57
CA LYS A 173 5.46 -13.83 22.22
C LYS A 173 4.83 -12.46 22.46
N ASP A 174 5.45 -11.63 23.29
CA ASP A 174 5.01 -10.28 23.66
C ASP A 174 5.84 -9.19 22.99
N MET A 175 6.67 -9.58 22.03
CA MET A 175 7.49 -8.70 21.20
C MET A 175 7.19 -8.89 19.72
N ASP A 176 7.40 -7.83 18.97
CA ASP A 176 7.32 -7.83 17.51
C ASP A 176 8.61 -7.26 16.94
N ALA A 177 9.00 -7.75 15.76
CA ALA A 177 10.18 -7.26 15.07
C ALA A 177 9.85 -6.01 14.28
N ASP A 178 10.78 -5.07 14.31
CA ASP A 178 10.65 -3.78 13.66
C ASP A 178 11.99 -3.30 13.12
N HIS A 179 11.94 -2.35 12.20
CA HIS A 179 13.13 -1.76 11.61
C HIS A 179 13.69 -0.66 12.50
N VAL A 180 14.97 -0.74 12.89
CA VAL A 180 15.64 0.33 13.65
C VAL A 180 15.57 1.65 12.87
N THR A 181 15.96 1.63 11.59
CA THR A 181 15.67 2.68 10.62
C THR A 181 14.43 2.30 9.83
N ALA A 182 13.39 3.12 9.88
CA ALA A 182 12.16 2.88 9.13
C ALA A 182 12.41 2.73 7.62
N TRP A 183 11.63 1.88 6.94
CA TRP A 183 11.71 1.69 5.49
C TRP A 183 11.58 3.01 4.71
N SER A 184 10.67 3.88 5.12
CA SER A 184 10.45 5.20 4.52
C SER A 184 11.67 6.15 4.62
N LYS A 185 12.66 5.80 5.46
CA LYS A 185 13.94 6.50 5.61
C LYS A 185 15.12 5.71 5.04
N GLY A 186 14.86 4.71 4.19
CA GLY A 186 15.89 3.88 3.55
C GLY A 186 16.30 2.65 4.36
N GLY A 187 15.56 2.31 5.42
CA GLY A 187 15.78 1.10 6.20
C GLY A 187 15.58 -0.19 5.39
N LYS A 188 16.49 -1.15 5.55
CA LYS A 188 16.43 -2.46 4.89
C LYS A 188 15.89 -3.55 5.82
N THR A 189 15.17 -4.53 5.30
CA THR A 189 14.73 -5.73 6.03
C THR A 189 15.88 -6.74 6.12
N GLU A 190 16.90 -6.39 6.91
CA GLU A 190 18.09 -7.19 7.19
C GLU A 190 18.33 -7.28 8.70
N GLU A 191 19.04 -8.32 9.15
CA GLU A 191 19.22 -8.61 10.58
C GLU A 191 19.91 -7.49 11.37
N SER A 192 20.78 -6.71 10.73
CA SER A 192 21.43 -5.51 11.28
C SER A 192 20.45 -4.38 11.58
N ASN A 193 19.37 -4.28 10.83
CA ASN A 193 18.33 -3.26 10.98
C ASN A 193 17.08 -3.80 11.69
N CYS A 194 17.13 -5.02 12.22
CA CYS A 194 16.04 -5.63 12.98
C CYS A 194 16.23 -5.37 14.47
N GLU A 195 15.19 -4.87 15.13
CA GLU A 195 15.04 -4.88 16.58
C GLU A 195 13.72 -5.55 16.99
N LEU A 196 13.69 -6.16 18.17
CA LEU A 196 12.45 -6.60 18.82
C LEU A 196 11.99 -5.52 19.80
N LEU A 197 10.74 -5.09 19.66
CA LEU A 197 10.08 -4.16 20.56
C LEU A 197 8.91 -4.86 21.26
N CYS A 198 8.59 -4.47 22.49
CA CYS A 198 7.35 -4.94 23.10
C CYS A 198 6.15 -4.48 22.23
N LYS A 199 5.07 -5.26 22.19
CA LYS A 199 3.90 -4.98 21.33
C LYS A 199 3.38 -3.54 21.47
N SER A 200 3.43 -2.98 22.68
CA SER A 200 3.00 -1.61 22.93
C SER A 200 3.86 -0.58 22.20
N HIS A 201 5.20 -0.69 22.30
CA HIS A 201 6.11 0.23 21.63
C HIS A 201 6.15 0.00 20.12
N ASN A 202 6.06 -1.24 19.66
CA ASN A 202 5.99 -1.52 18.23
C ASN A 202 4.76 -0.87 17.58
N ARG A 203 3.58 -1.00 18.21
CA ARG A 203 2.35 -0.35 17.73
C ARG A 203 2.45 1.18 17.75
N ALA A 204 3.06 1.74 18.80
CA ALA A 204 3.25 3.19 18.92
C ALA A 204 4.23 3.76 17.87
N LYS A 205 5.19 2.96 17.39
CA LYS A 205 6.19 3.38 16.41
C LYS A 205 5.61 3.54 14.98
N GLY A 206 4.41 3.02 14.72
CA GLY A 206 3.59 3.45 13.58
C GLY A 206 3.83 2.72 12.26
N ASN A 207 4.25 1.46 12.29
CA ASN A 207 4.31 0.60 11.10
C ASN A 207 3.06 -0.28 10.90
N ALA A 208 1.88 0.21 11.32
CA ALA A 208 0.61 -0.47 11.06
C ALA A 208 0.07 -0.20 9.65
#